data_AF-A0A4Y7Q1L6-F1
#
_entry.id   AF-A0A4Y7Q1L6-F1
#
_cell.length_a   1.000
_cell.length_b   1.000
_cell.length_c   1.000
_cell.angle_alpha   90.00
_cell.angle_beta   90.00
_cell.angle_gamma   90.00
#
_symmetry.space_group_name_H-M   'P 1'
#
loop_
_entity.id
_entity.type
_entity.pdbx_description
1 polymer ?
#
loop_
_entity_poly.entity_id
_entity_poly.type
_entity_poly.pdbx_seq_one_letter_code
_entity_poly.pdbx_strand_id
1 'polypeptide(L)'
;MSSLSSHQFRPASDDDSRSPCPALNALANHGYLPHNGKNLSIMTLVRAMKSVYNLSTALSLLLAIGGTILCGNWLSLNLHDLALHNRIEHDASLTHEDALHGHKYAPIDVDQSLVSDMLDCSPADDLTLEDLARVRARRDMTLAVPLGGMRATISRAECAQVIIVFGDENGVAPKRVLREWFGEERIPDGWSGPKGTAGIRNTFAKAKEVGQEVARLTRHA
;
A
#
# COMPACT_ATOMS: atom_id res chain seq x y z
N MET A 1 -8.56 1.52 -32.36
CA MET A 1 -7.56 0.53 -31.91
C MET A 1 -6.44 1.28 -31.20
N SER A 2 -6.54 1.61 -29.90
CA SER A 2 -5.47 2.34 -29.19
C SER A 2 -5.60 2.43 -27.66
N SER A 3 -6.36 1.57 -26.96
CA SER A 3 -6.50 1.68 -25.49
C SER A 3 -5.81 0.58 -24.68
N LEU A 4 -5.32 -0.49 -25.31
CA LEU A 4 -4.61 -1.57 -24.60
C LEU A 4 -3.10 -1.32 -24.48
N SER A 5 -2.55 -0.40 -25.28
CA SER A 5 -1.11 -0.09 -25.28
C SER A 5 -0.71 1.07 -24.35
N SER A 6 -1.66 1.84 -23.80
CA SER A 6 -1.32 3.06 -23.03
C SER A 6 -0.89 2.78 -21.58
N HIS A 7 -1.15 1.58 -21.08
CA HIS A 7 -0.88 1.20 -19.68
C HIS A 7 -0.11 -0.11 -19.55
N GLN A 8 0.74 -0.43 -20.53
CA GLN A 8 1.66 -1.56 -20.40
C GLN A 8 2.65 -1.29 -19.25
N PHE A 9 2.97 -2.31 -18.47
CA PHE A 9 3.97 -2.23 -17.43
C PHE A 9 5.33 -1.81 -18.01
N ARG A 10 5.95 -0.84 -17.37
CA ARG A 10 7.34 -0.45 -17.57
C ARG A 10 7.98 -0.28 -16.19
N PRO A 11 9.15 -0.89 -15.92
CA PRO A 11 9.84 -0.66 -14.66
C PRO A 11 10.34 0.79 -14.58
N ALA A 12 10.49 1.29 -13.36
CA ALA A 12 11.13 2.58 -13.10
C ALA A 12 12.61 2.56 -13.55
N SER A 13 13.08 3.69 -14.05
CA SER A 13 14.52 3.97 -14.19
C SER A 13 15.06 4.71 -12.95
N ASP A 14 16.38 4.81 -12.82
CA ASP A 14 17.05 5.48 -11.70
C ASP A 14 16.64 6.96 -11.54
N ASP A 15 16.22 7.61 -12.63
CA ASP A 15 15.76 8.99 -12.61
C ASP A 15 14.29 9.14 -12.18
N ASP A 16 13.53 8.05 -12.12
CA ASP A 16 12.11 8.07 -11.80
C ASP A 16 11.89 8.04 -10.28
N SER A 17 10.92 8.82 -9.81
CA SER A 17 10.55 8.86 -8.40
C SER A 17 9.61 7.71 -8.06
N ARG A 18 9.92 6.97 -7.00
CA ARG A 18 9.08 5.91 -6.41
C ARG A 18 8.95 6.11 -4.90
N SER A 19 8.00 5.41 -4.28
CA SER A 19 7.55 5.59 -2.89
C SER A 19 7.57 4.26 -2.13
N PRO A 20 7.36 4.24 -0.80
CA PRO A 20 7.09 2.99 -0.07
C PRO A 20 5.66 2.45 -0.32
N CYS A 21 4.87 3.07 -1.21
CA CYS A 21 3.49 2.69 -1.49
C CYS A 21 3.39 1.88 -2.80
N PRO A 22 3.12 0.56 -2.74
CA PRO A 22 3.05 -0.28 -3.94
C PRO A 22 1.92 0.15 -4.88
N ALA A 23 0.81 0.69 -4.34
CA ALA A 23 -0.31 1.19 -5.12
C ALA A 23 0.11 2.30 -6.10
N LEU A 24 0.84 3.31 -5.59
CA LEU A 24 1.22 4.46 -6.40
C LEU A 24 2.37 4.13 -7.35
N ASN A 25 3.29 3.26 -6.93
CA ASN A 25 4.36 2.79 -7.78
C ASN A 25 3.83 1.97 -8.96
N ALA A 26 2.87 1.06 -8.72
CA ALA A 26 2.19 0.34 -9.80
C ALA A 26 1.45 1.27 -10.77
N LEU A 27 0.78 2.32 -10.26
CA LEU A 27 0.15 3.32 -11.12
C LEU A 27 1.17 4.09 -11.99
N ALA A 28 2.36 4.40 -11.46
CA ALA A 28 3.42 5.05 -12.22
C ALA A 28 4.07 4.09 -13.23
N ASN A 29 4.34 2.84 -12.84
CA ASN A 29 4.90 1.79 -13.71
C ASN A 29 3.97 1.47 -14.90
N HIS A 30 2.67 1.64 -14.73
CA HIS A 30 1.66 1.49 -15.79
C HIS A 30 1.22 2.81 -16.43
N GLY A 31 1.84 3.96 -16.11
CA GLY A 31 1.51 5.24 -16.74
C GLY A 31 0.12 5.81 -16.42
N TYR A 32 -0.56 5.32 -15.37
CA TYR A 32 -1.75 5.98 -14.82
C TYR A 32 -1.40 7.24 -14.03
N LEU A 33 -0.20 7.26 -13.46
CA LEU A 33 0.50 8.48 -13.06
C LEU A 33 1.59 8.79 -14.09
N PRO A 34 2.06 10.05 -14.20
CA PRO A 34 3.33 10.35 -14.83
C PRO A 34 4.40 9.33 -14.43
N HIS A 35 4.97 8.63 -15.42
CA HIS A 35 5.87 7.50 -15.16
C HIS A 35 7.10 7.89 -14.33
N ASN A 36 7.54 9.14 -14.46
CA ASN A 36 8.63 9.69 -13.67
C ASN A 36 8.29 9.94 -12.20
N GLY A 37 7.03 9.76 -11.78
CA GLY A 37 6.57 9.90 -10.40
C GLY A 37 6.74 11.29 -9.79
N LYS A 38 6.94 12.33 -10.60
CA LYS A 38 7.27 13.69 -10.14
C LYS A 38 6.13 14.68 -10.39
N ASN A 39 6.07 15.72 -9.57
CA ASN A 39 5.14 16.86 -9.68
C ASN A 39 3.66 16.43 -9.81
N LEU A 40 3.24 15.43 -9.03
CA LEU A 40 1.88 14.90 -9.06
C LEU A 40 0.94 15.87 -8.36
N SER A 41 -0.07 16.38 -9.08
CA SER A 41 -1.14 17.16 -8.46
C SER A 41 -2.13 16.26 -7.73
N ILE A 42 -2.81 16.81 -6.72
CA ILE A 42 -3.86 16.12 -5.95
C ILE A 42 -4.88 15.44 -6.89
N MET A 43 -5.33 16.14 -7.93
CA MET A 43 -6.32 15.59 -8.86
C MET A 43 -5.75 14.50 -9.79
N THR A 44 -4.45 14.49 -10.04
CA THR A 44 -3.79 13.40 -10.79
C THR A 44 -3.79 12.13 -9.94
N LEU A 45 -3.39 12.23 -8.68
CA LEU A 45 -3.44 11.13 -7.71
C LEU A 45 -4.86 10.59 -7.54
N VAL A 46 -5.85 11.48 -7.35
CA VAL A 46 -7.26 11.11 -7.21
C VAL A 46 -7.74 10.33 -8.42
N ARG A 47 -7.52 10.82 -9.65
CA ARG A 47 -8.00 10.13 -10.85
C ARG A 47 -7.36 8.75 -11.01
N ALA A 48 -6.06 8.64 -10.80
CA ALA A 48 -5.33 7.38 -10.95
C ALA A 48 -5.83 6.32 -9.95
N MET A 49 -5.88 6.65 -8.65
CA MET A 49 -6.37 5.74 -7.61
C MET A 49 -7.81 5.28 -7.86
N LYS A 50 -8.69 6.20 -8.30
CA LYS A 50 -10.07 5.85 -8.65
C LYS A 50 -10.15 4.93 -9.86
N SER A 51 -9.35 5.20 -10.89
CA SER A 51 -9.45 4.48 -12.17
C SER A 51 -9.03 3.02 -12.08
N VAL A 52 -8.05 2.69 -11.24
CA VAL A 52 -7.50 1.33 -11.13
C VAL A 52 -8.03 0.60 -9.90
N TYR A 53 -8.02 1.27 -8.74
CA TYR A 53 -8.36 0.64 -7.46
C TYR A 53 -9.77 0.98 -6.98
N ASN A 54 -10.60 1.63 -7.82
CA ASN A 54 -11.98 1.97 -7.49
C ASN A 54 -12.15 2.61 -6.10
N LEU A 55 -11.20 3.46 -5.69
CA LEU A 55 -11.34 4.22 -4.46
C LEU A 55 -12.53 5.18 -4.60
N SER A 56 -13.27 5.40 -3.52
CA SER A 56 -14.27 6.45 -3.46
C SER A 56 -13.60 7.82 -3.66
N THR A 57 -14.33 8.80 -4.17
CA THR A 57 -13.83 10.17 -4.29
C THR A 57 -13.34 10.72 -2.95
N ALA A 58 -14.09 10.47 -1.87
CA ALA A 58 -13.76 10.95 -0.55
C ALA A 58 -12.45 10.35 -0.03
N LEU A 59 -12.27 9.02 -0.15
CA LEU A 59 -11.03 8.38 0.26
C LEU A 59 -9.84 8.84 -0.60
N SER A 60 -10.04 8.92 -1.92
CA SER A 60 -8.99 9.38 -2.84
C SER A 60 -8.53 10.80 -2.53
N LEU A 61 -9.47 11.72 -2.25
CA LEU A 61 -9.16 13.10 -1.85
C LEU A 61 -8.42 13.12 -0.51
N LEU A 62 -8.89 12.36 0.47
CA LEU A 62 -8.25 12.28 1.79
C LEU A 62 -6.78 11.85 1.66
N LEU A 63 -6.51 10.78 0.91
CA LEU A 63 -5.16 10.26 0.71
C LEU A 63 -4.28 11.23 -0.10
N ALA A 64 -4.80 11.76 -1.21
CA ALA A 64 -4.04 12.67 -2.08
C ALA A 64 -3.71 14.00 -1.39
N ILE A 65 -4.68 14.60 -0.68
CA ILE A 65 -4.47 15.83 0.10
C ILE A 65 -3.51 15.55 1.26
N GLY A 66 -3.74 14.47 2.02
CA GLY A 66 -2.91 14.08 3.15
C GLY A 66 -1.44 13.87 2.75
N GLY A 67 -1.18 13.08 1.70
CA GLY A 67 0.16 12.88 1.17
C GLY A 67 0.83 14.18 0.72
N THR A 68 0.09 15.02 -0.03
CA THR A 68 0.62 16.28 -0.55
C THR A 68 0.94 17.29 0.56
N ILE A 69 0.10 17.41 1.59
CA ILE A 69 0.29 18.36 2.69
C ILE A 69 1.34 17.86 3.69
N LEU A 70 1.32 16.57 4.04
CA LEU A 70 2.19 16.04 5.09
C LEU A 70 3.60 15.71 4.60
N CYS A 71 3.76 15.41 3.31
CA CYS A 71 5.01 14.91 2.74
C CYS A 71 5.52 15.76 1.57
N GLY A 72 4.63 16.25 0.70
CA GLY A 72 4.97 17.03 -0.49
C GLY A 72 5.21 18.52 -0.26
N ASN A 73 5.03 19.32 -1.30
CA ASN A 73 5.27 20.77 -1.29
C ASN A 73 3.97 21.62 -1.29
N TRP A 74 2.90 21.11 -0.66
CA TRP A 74 1.55 21.69 -0.60
C TRP A 74 0.73 21.66 -1.91
N LEU A 75 1.37 21.87 -3.06
CA LEU A 75 0.70 21.91 -4.36
C LEU A 75 0.92 20.64 -5.19
N SER A 76 2.02 19.93 -4.92
CA SER A 76 2.41 18.74 -5.63
C SER A 76 3.18 17.76 -4.74
N LEU A 77 3.25 16.52 -5.22
CA LEU A 77 3.91 15.41 -4.57
C LEU A 77 4.84 14.71 -5.58
N ASN A 78 6.10 14.51 -5.22
CA ASN A 78 6.91 13.46 -5.84
C ASN A 78 6.68 12.18 -5.05
N LEU A 79 6.66 11.01 -5.71
CA LEU A 79 6.42 9.75 -5.01
C LEU A 79 7.40 9.51 -3.85
N HIS A 80 8.67 9.88 -4.04
CA HIS A 80 9.71 9.73 -3.01
C HIS A 80 9.47 10.61 -1.77
N ASP A 81 8.68 11.68 -1.88
CA ASP A 81 8.33 12.51 -0.71
C ASP A 81 7.59 11.68 0.35
N LEU A 82 6.82 10.66 -0.07
CA LEU A 82 6.11 9.76 0.83
C LEU A 82 7.04 8.87 1.67
N ALA A 83 8.32 8.75 1.30
CA ALA A 83 9.31 8.06 2.12
C ALA A 83 9.78 8.88 3.32
N LEU A 84 9.31 10.13 3.49
CA LEU A 84 9.68 10.99 4.62
C LEU A 84 9.27 10.32 5.94
N HIS A 85 10.29 9.90 6.69
CA HIS A 85 10.09 9.03 7.83
C HIS A 85 9.34 9.71 8.96
N ASN A 86 8.51 8.93 9.67
CA ASN A 86 7.65 9.38 10.77
C ASN A 86 6.55 10.39 10.37
N ARG A 87 6.14 10.40 9.10
CA ARG A 87 4.94 11.10 8.63
C ARG A 87 3.81 10.11 8.40
N ILE A 88 3.60 9.72 7.14
CA ILE A 88 2.73 8.62 6.74
C ILE A 88 3.53 7.33 6.84
N GLU A 89 4.74 7.32 6.27
CA GLU A 89 5.70 6.23 6.38
C GLU A 89 6.05 5.95 7.84
N HIS A 90 6.20 4.66 8.13
CA HIS A 90 6.50 4.12 9.44
C HIS A 90 7.27 2.79 9.34
N ASP A 91 8.02 2.50 10.39
CA ASP A 91 8.70 1.22 10.58
C ASP A 91 7.71 0.05 10.65
N ALA A 92 8.27 -1.15 10.54
CA ALA A 92 7.59 -2.42 10.46
C ALA A 92 6.61 -2.48 9.27
N SER A 93 6.98 -1.89 8.13
CA SER A 93 6.21 -1.99 6.88
C SER A 93 6.01 -3.46 6.46
N LEU A 94 4.98 -3.76 5.66
CA LEU A 94 4.70 -5.14 5.22
C LEU A 94 5.81 -5.73 4.34
N THR A 95 6.41 -4.90 3.48
CA THR A 95 7.32 -5.34 2.41
C THR A 95 8.51 -4.39 2.18
N HIS A 96 8.79 -3.49 3.13
CA HIS A 96 9.93 -2.57 3.08
C HIS A 96 10.68 -2.64 4.41
N GLU A 97 11.98 -2.42 4.33
CA GLU A 97 12.87 -2.26 5.48
C GLU A 97 12.57 -0.98 6.26
N ASP A 98 12.94 -0.99 7.53
CA ASP A 98 12.75 0.14 8.44
C ASP A 98 13.71 1.29 8.10
N ALA A 99 13.38 2.50 8.54
CA ALA A 99 14.27 3.63 8.33
C ALA A 99 15.58 3.46 9.12
N LEU A 100 16.72 3.62 8.44
CA LEU A 100 18.02 3.62 9.11
C LEU A 100 18.10 4.77 10.12
N HIS A 101 18.72 4.51 11.27
CA HIS A 101 18.84 5.50 12.33
C HIS A 101 19.43 6.83 11.83
N GLY A 102 18.70 7.93 12.05
CA GLY A 102 19.11 9.27 11.65
C GLY A 102 18.84 9.63 10.17
N HIS A 103 18.34 8.69 9.37
CA HIS A 103 17.94 8.98 7.99
C HIS A 103 16.58 9.69 7.93
N LYS A 104 16.47 10.67 7.03
CA LYS A 104 15.24 11.44 6.83
C LYS A 104 14.18 10.66 6.05
N TYR A 105 14.61 9.80 5.13
CA TYR A 105 13.73 9.02 4.26
C TYR A 105 13.97 7.52 4.51
N ALA A 106 12.90 6.74 4.54
CA ALA A 106 12.96 5.29 4.62
C ALA A 106 13.37 4.66 3.27
N PRO A 107 13.91 3.44 3.27
CA PRO A 107 14.09 2.64 2.06
C PRO A 107 12.76 2.47 1.31
N ILE A 108 12.82 2.55 -0.01
CA ILE A 108 11.64 2.37 -0.88
C ILE A 108 11.70 1.10 -1.73
N ASP A 109 12.82 0.40 -1.70
CA ASP A 109 12.98 -0.85 -2.45
C ASP A 109 12.18 -1.96 -1.79
N VAL A 110 11.48 -2.74 -2.60
CA VAL A 110 10.70 -3.88 -2.12
C VAL A 110 11.65 -4.95 -1.58
N ASP A 111 11.51 -5.28 -0.30
CA ASP A 111 12.22 -6.39 0.30
C ASP A 111 11.50 -7.72 -0.04
N GLN A 112 12.13 -8.50 -0.92
CA GLN A 112 11.57 -9.76 -1.40
C GLN A 112 11.49 -10.83 -0.31
N SER A 113 12.29 -10.75 0.75
CA SER A 113 12.19 -11.65 1.90
C SER A 113 10.93 -11.34 2.71
N LEU A 114 10.62 -10.05 2.92
CA LEU A 114 9.37 -9.64 3.58
C LEU A 114 8.13 -9.97 2.74
N VAL A 115 8.22 -9.86 1.40
CA VAL A 115 7.16 -10.35 0.51
C VAL A 115 6.95 -11.85 0.69
N SER A 116 8.02 -12.66 0.70
CA SER A 116 7.92 -14.10 0.93
C SER A 116 7.31 -14.40 2.29
N ASP A 117 7.81 -13.78 3.36
CA ASP A 117 7.32 -13.96 4.73
C ASP A 117 5.84 -13.60 4.91
N MET A 118 5.37 -12.57 4.19
CA MET A 118 3.95 -12.22 4.14
C MET A 118 3.14 -13.31 3.42
N LEU A 119 3.59 -13.78 2.26
CA LEU A 119 2.88 -14.80 1.49
C LEU A 119 2.91 -16.17 2.18
N ASP A 120 3.98 -16.52 2.87
CA ASP A 120 4.17 -17.82 3.51
C ASP A 120 3.47 -17.93 4.88
N CYS A 121 2.76 -16.88 5.30
CA CYS A 121 2.04 -16.86 6.58
C CYS A 121 0.81 -17.80 6.67
N SER A 122 0.43 -18.39 5.53
CA SER A 122 -0.68 -19.34 5.36
C SER A 122 -0.25 -20.42 4.37
N PRO A 123 -0.66 -21.69 4.50
CA PRO A 123 -0.40 -22.72 3.49
C PRO A 123 -1.35 -22.64 2.28
N ALA A 124 -2.43 -21.87 2.34
CA ALA A 124 -3.39 -21.72 1.25
C ALA A 124 -2.80 -20.91 0.08
N ASP A 125 -3.47 -20.90 -1.08
CA ASP A 125 -3.07 -20.10 -2.25
C ASP A 125 -3.51 -18.63 -2.16
N ASP A 126 -4.23 -18.27 -1.10
CA ASP A 126 -4.76 -16.94 -0.84
C ASP A 126 -4.51 -16.53 0.62
N LEU A 127 -4.68 -15.24 0.90
CA LEU A 127 -4.59 -14.65 2.22
C LEU A 127 -5.93 -14.05 2.64
N THR A 128 -6.32 -14.31 3.89
CA THR A 128 -7.46 -13.68 4.55
C THR A 128 -7.05 -12.37 5.25
N LEU A 129 -8.04 -11.62 5.75
CA LEU A 129 -7.77 -10.49 6.65
C LEU A 129 -7.06 -10.92 7.95
N GLU A 130 -7.38 -12.11 8.47
CA GLU A 130 -6.74 -12.67 9.67
C GLU A 130 -5.26 -13.00 9.41
N ASP A 131 -4.94 -13.55 8.25
CA ASP A 131 -3.55 -13.83 7.85
C ASP A 131 -2.73 -12.54 7.76
N LEU A 132 -3.27 -11.50 7.15
CA LEU A 132 -2.63 -10.18 7.10
C LEU A 132 -2.52 -9.55 8.50
N ALA A 133 -3.50 -9.74 9.38
CA ALA A 133 -3.40 -9.31 10.77
C ALA A 133 -2.31 -10.07 11.53
N ARG A 134 -2.08 -11.36 11.22
CA ARG A 134 -0.96 -12.14 11.76
C ARG A 134 0.39 -11.60 11.29
N VAL A 135 0.52 -11.27 10.01
CA VAL A 135 1.71 -10.60 9.47
C VAL A 135 1.93 -9.27 10.19
N ARG A 136 0.88 -8.45 10.32
CA ARG A 136 0.93 -7.17 11.03
C ARG A 136 1.38 -7.33 12.49
N ALA A 137 0.85 -8.32 13.21
CA ALA A 137 1.24 -8.60 14.59
C ALA A 137 2.72 -8.98 14.69
N ARG A 138 3.22 -9.86 13.79
CA ARG A 138 4.65 -10.23 13.76
C ARG A 138 5.55 -9.02 13.49
N ARG A 139 5.18 -8.19 12.52
CA ARG A 139 5.92 -6.97 12.19
C ARG A 139 5.86 -5.96 13.35
N ASP A 140 4.72 -5.79 14.04
CA ASP A 140 4.63 -4.92 15.22
C ASP A 140 5.57 -5.36 16.36
N MET A 141 5.86 -6.66 16.49
CA MET A 141 6.79 -7.17 17.49
C MET A 141 8.26 -6.84 17.20
N THR A 142 8.61 -6.45 15.97
CA THR A 142 10.00 -6.03 15.64
C THR A 142 10.28 -4.59 16.03
N LEU A 143 9.25 -3.82 16.36
CA LEU A 143 9.37 -2.41 16.71
C LEU A 143 10.03 -2.22 18.08
N ALA A 144 11.08 -1.40 18.12
CA ALA A 144 11.65 -0.93 19.38
C ALA A 144 10.67 -0.05 20.17
N VAL A 145 9.84 0.72 19.47
CA VAL A 145 8.79 1.56 20.05
C VAL A 145 7.48 1.28 19.30
N PRO A 146 6.41 0.86 20.00
CA PRO A 146 5.13 0.57 19.34
C PRO A 146 4.59 1.77 18.55
N LEU A 147 3.99 1.50 17.39
CA LEU A 147 3.32 2.54 16.61
C LEU A 147 2.17 3.16 17.42
N GLY A 148 2.16 4.49 17.47
CA GLY A 148 1.12 5.28 18.13
C GLY A 148 0.24 6.04 17.14
N GLY A 149 -1.00 6.31 17.56
CA GLY A 149 -1.92 7.25 16.90
C GLY A 149 -2.18 6.93 15.42
N MET A 150 -1.85 7.90 14.56
CA MET A 150 -2.15 7.82 13.12
C MET A 150 -1.39 6.70 12.41
N ARG A 151 -0.11 6.46 12.72
CA ARG A 151 0.70 5.42 12.06
C ARG A 151 0.19 4.01 12.38
N ALA A 152 -0.22 3.76 13.61
CA ALA A 152 -0.88 2.49 13.98
C ALA A 152 -2.23 2.29 13.26
N THR A 153 -2.90 3.39 12.90
CA THR A 153 -4.14 3.32 12.12
C THR A 153 -3.83 3.06 10.64
N ILE A 154 -2.79 3.71 10.10
CA ILE A 154 -2.32 3.51 8.72
C ILE A 154 -1.86 2.06 8.52
N SER A 155 -1.00 1.51 9.38
CA SER A 155 -0.47 0.15 9.24
C SER A 155 -1.57 -0.93 9.19
N ARG A 156 -2.67 -0.73 9.93
CA ARG A 156 -3.85 -1.61 9.91
C ARG A 156 -4.73 -1.36 8.68
N ALA A 157 -4.85 -0.10 8.25
CA ALA A 157 -5.59 0.27 7.06
C ALA A 157 -4.93 -0.26 5.78
N GLU A 158 -3.61 -0.37 5.74
CA GLU A 158 -2.87 -1.01 4.64
C GLU A 158 -3.25 -2.48 4.50
N CYS A 159 -3.27 -3.24 5.59
CA CYS A 159 -3.75 -4.63 5.61
C CYS A 159 -5.22 -4.73 5.15
N ALA A 160 -6.07 -3.82 5.64
CA ALA A 160 -7.47 -3.76 5.25
C ALA A 160 -7.65 -3.46 3.74
N GLN A 161 -6.84 -2.56 3.18
CA GLN A 161 -6.89 -2.17 1.77
C GLN A 161 -6.54 -3.34 0.85
N VAL A 162 -5.61 -4.22 1.24
CA VAL A 162 -5.31 -5.42 0.46
C VAL A 162 -6.57 -6.25 0.23
N ILE A 163 -7.35 -6.53 1.27
CA ILE A 163 -8.60 -7.31 1.13
C ILE A 163 -9.70 -6.51 0.43
N ILE A 164 -9.81 -5.20 0.67
CA ILE A 164 -10.82 -4.37 0.01
C ILE A 164 -10.59 -4.30 -1.50
N VAL A 165 -9.34 -4.22 -1.94
CA VAL A 165 -8.96 -4.02 -3.34
C VAL A 165 -8.85 -5.35 -4.09
N PHE A 166 -8.22 -6.36 -3.49
CA PHE A 166 -7.87 -7.63 -4.15
C PHE A 166 -8.69 -8.83 -3.69
N GLY A 167 -9.51 -8.66 -2.64
CA GLY A 167 -10.39 -9.72 -2.15
C GLY A 167 -11.46 -10.11 -3.16
N ASP A 168 -11.75 -11.41 -3.23
CA ASP A 168 -12.91 -11.96 -3.92
C ASP A 168 -14.19 -11.87 -3.06
N GLU A 169 -15.28 -12.51 -3.51
CA GLU A 169 -16.54 -12.61 -2.76
C GLU A 169 -16.43 -13.31 -1.40
N ASN A 170 -15.39 -14.12 -1.19
CA ASN A 170 -15.09 -14.79 0.08
C ASN A 170 -14.20 -13.95 1.00
N GLY A 171 -13.72 -12.81 0.52
CA GLY A 171 -12.84 -11.92 1.27
C GLY A 171 -11.40 -12.42 1.37
N VAL A 172 -10.96 -13.23 0.40
CA VAL A 172 -9.58 -13.71 0.30
C VAL A 172 -8.86 -13.10 -0.91
N ALA A 173 -7.58 -12.78 -0.75
CA ALA A 173 -6.75 -12.19 -1.80
C ALA A 173 -5.74 -13.24 -2.33
N PRO A 174 -5.76 -13.57 -3.63
CA PRO A 174 -4.85 -14.59 -4.18
C PRO A 174 -3.38 -14.18 -4.05
N LYS A 175 -2.53 -15.09 -3.57
CA LYS A 175 -1.09 -14.82 -3.37
C LYS A 175 -0.37 -14.44 -4.67
N ARG A 176 -0.81 -14.97 -5.81
CA ARG A 176 -0.29 -14.57 -7.13
C ARG A 176 -0.46 -13.06 -7.36
N VAL A 177 -1.66 -12.55 -7.11
CA VAL A 177 -2.01 -11.14 -7.25
C VAL A 177 -1.18 -10.28 -6.28
N LEU A 178 -1.03 -10.74 -5.04
CA LEU A 178 -0.24 -10.03 -4.03
C LEU A 178 1.26 -10.03 -4.35
N ARG A 179 1.80 -11.12 -4.91
CA ARG A 179 3.20 -11.19 -5.34
C ARG A 179 3.49 -10.20 -6.47
N GLU A 180 2.63 -10.14 -7.48
CA GLU A 180 2.78 -9.19 -8.58
C GLU A 180 2.64 -7.74 -8.08
N TRP A 181 1.69 -7.48 -7.17
CA TRP A 181 1.42 -6.12 -6.73
C TRP A 181 2.42 -5.57 -5.70
N PHE A 182 2.76 -6.35 -4.66
CA PHE A 182 3.76 -5.95 -3.68
C PHE A 182 5.19 -6.17 -4.20
N GLY A 183 5.45 -7.34 -4.80
CA GLY A 183 6.78 -7.80 -5.18
C GLY A 183 7.34 -7.14 -6.43
N GLU A 184 6.48 -6.88 -7.42
CA GLU A 184 6.88 -6.33 -8.73
C GLU A 184 6.36 -4.90 -8.95
N GLU A 185 5.57 -4.37 -8.00
CA GLU A 185 4.88 -3.09 -8.12
C GLU A 185 4.15 -2.97 -9.46
N ARG A 186 3.38 -4.00 -9.77
CA ARG A 186 2.70 -4.19 -11.05
C ARG A 186 1.20 -4.36 -10.83
N ILE A 187 0.39 -3.81 -11.73
CA ILE A 187 -1.04 -4.13 -11.75
C ILE A 187 -1.16 -5.59 -12.17
N PRO A 188 -1.77 -6.48 -11.36
CA PRO A 188 -1.70 -7.92 -11.59
C PRO A 188 -2.33 -8.38 -12.90
N ASP A 189 -1.72 -9.38 -13.54
CA ASP A 189 -2.24 -9.92 -14.80
C ASP A 189 -3.57 -10.62 -14.59
N GLY A 190 -4.51 -10.34 -15.50
CA GLY A 190 -5.87 -10.88 -15.45
C GLY A 190 -6.74 -10.31 -14.33
N TRP A 191 -6.23 -9.37 -13.52
CA TRP A 191 -7.03 -8.71 -12.50
C TRP A 191 -7.88 -7.59 -13.13
N SER A 192 -9.19 -7.64 -12.90
CA SER A 192 -10.17 -6.75 -13.53
C SER A 192 -10.60 -5.59 -12.63
N GLY A 193 -9.85 -5.30 -11.57
CA GLY A 193 -10.21 -4.31 -10.56
C GLY A 193 -10.98 -4.89 -9.36
N PRO A 194 -11.24 -4.07 -8.33
CA PRO A 194 -11.93 -4.50 -7.11
C PRO A 194 -13.39 -4.87 -7.34
N LYS A 195 -13.92 -5.78 -6.51
CA LYS A 195 -15.34 -6.18 -6.54
C LYS A 195 -16.30 -5.11 -5.98
N GLY A 196 -15.78 -4.13 -5.26
CA GLY A 196 -16.54 -3.02 -4.69
C GLY A 196 -15.72 -1.75 -4.55
N THR A 197 -16.34 -0.67 -4.08
CA THR A 197 -15.65 0.61 -3.91
C THR A 197 -14.87 0.64 -2.59
N ALA A 198 -13.58 0.98 -2.67
CA ALA A 198 -12.75 1.22 -1.49
C ALA A 198 -13.09 2.60 -0.89
N GLY A 199 -13.85 2.61 0.21
CA GLY A 199 -14.38 3.81 0.84
C GLY A 199 -13.74 4.12 2.19
N ILE A 200 -13.99 5.32 2.71
CA ILE A 200 -13.53 5.68 4.07
C ILE A 200 -14.12 4.70 5.10
N ARG A 201 -15.44 4.50 5.08
CA ARG A 201 -16.13 3.70 6.09
C ARG A 201 -15.67 2.24 6.15
N ASN A 202 -15.60 1.53 5.01
CA ASN A 202 -15.18 0.12 5.01
C ASN A 202 -13.69 -0.04 5.32
N THR A 203 -12.83 0.90 4.88
CA THR A 203 -11.41 0.91 5.26
C THR A 203 -11.24 1.00 6.76
N PHE A 204 -11.89 1.97 7.42
CA PHE A 204 -11.77 2.14 8.87
C PHE A 204 -12.42 0.98 9.65
N ALA A 205 -13.53 0.42 9.16
CA ALA A 205 -14.15 -0.74 9.77
C ALA A 205 -13.20 -1.97 9.74
N LYS A 206 -12.65 -2.31 8.57
CA LYS A 206 -11.70 -3.42 8.45
C LYS A 206 -10.37 -3.16 9.15
N ALA A 207 -9.87 -1.92 9.16
CA ALA A 207 -8.67 -1.57 9.94
C ALA A 207 -8.88 -1.78 11.45
N LYS A 208 -10.11 -1.54 11.94
CA LYS A 208 -10.49 -1.87 13.32
C LYS A 208 -10.51 -3.37 13.56
N GLU A 209 -11.04 -4.16 12.63
CA GLU A 209 -11.00 -5.64 12.69
C GLU A 209 -9.55 -6.14 12.76
N VAL A 210 -8.65 -5.64 11.89
CA VAL A 210 -7.20 -5.95 11.95
C VAL A 210 -6.63 -5.59 13.32
N GLY A 211 -6.95 -4.43 13.86
CA GLY A 211 -6.48 -4.02 15.18
C GLY A 211 -6.98 -4.91 16.33
N GLN A 212 -8.22 -5.37 16.26
CA GLN A 212 -8.78 -6.32 17.24
C GLN A 212 -8.09 -7.68 17.15
N GLU A 213 -7.81 -8.13 15.93
CA GLU A 213 -7.15 -9.41 15.68
C GLU A 213 -5.68 -9.39 16.09
N VAL A 214 -4.94 -8.32 15.76
CA VAL A 214 -3.58 -8.10 16.27
C VAL A 214 -3.57 -8.14 17.79
N ALA A 215 -4.49 -7.42 18.45
CA ALA A 215 -4.58 -7.41 19.91
C ALA A 215 -4.94 -8.78 20.50
N ARG A 216 -5.69 -9.63 19.78
CA ARG A 216 -5.97 -11.01 20.18
C ARG A 216 -4.72 -11.86 20.11
N LEU A 217 -3.99 -11.79 19.00
CA LEU A 217 -2.77 -12.57 18.76
C LEU A 217 -1.64 -12.20 19.73
N THR A 218 -1.48 -10.92 20.07
CA THR A 218 -0.42 -10.46 20.98
C THR A 218 -0.73 -10.68 22.46
N ARG A 219 -1.97 -10.98 22.85
CA ARG A 219 -2.33 -11.30 24.25
C ARG A 219 -1.96 -12.72 24.67
N HIS A 220 -1.67 -13.58 23.70
CA HIS A 220 -1.37 -15.00 23.89
C HIS A 220 0.06 -15.38 23.45
N ALA A 221 0.85 -14.39 23.03
CA ALA A 221 2.26 -14.50 22.70
C ALA A 221 3.11 -14.12 23.91
#